data_AF-A0A183VDI5-F1
#
_entry.id   AF-A0A183VDI5-F1
#
_cell.length_a   1.000
_cell.length_b   1.000
_cell.length_c   1.000
_cell.angle_alpha   90.00
_cell.angle_beta   90.00
_cell.angle_gamma   90.00
#
_symmetry.space_group_name_H-M   'P 1'
#
loop_
_entity.id
_entity.type
_entity.pdbx_description
1 polymer ?
#
loop_
_entity_poly.entity_id
_entity_poly.type
_entity_poly.pdbx_seq_one_letter_code
_entity_poly.pdbx_strand_id
1 'polypeptide(L)'
;MASVSTNSRDFIVATKYRLVRKIGSGSFGDIYLAINISNGEEVAVKMESNKARHPQLLYESKVYKILQGGVGIPHIRWYGSEREYNVLVMDLLGPSLEDLFNFCSRRFTMKTVLMLADQMIGRIEYVHVKNFIHRDIKVH
;
A
#
# COMPACT_ATOMS: atom_id res chain seq x y z
N MET A 1 -10.12 32.51 22.72
CA MET A 1 -10.65 31.12 22.83
C MET A 1 -11.34 30.80 21.52
N ALA A 2 -10.65 30.13 20.60
CA ALA A 2 -11.26 29.67 19.35
C ALA A 2 -11.69 28.20 19.55
N SER A 3 -12.97 27.95 19.37
CA SER A 3 -13.62 26.65 19.46
C SER A 3 -13.04 25.68 18.43
N VAL A 4 -12.30 24.68 18.92
CA VAL A 4 -11.92 23.51 18.12
C VAL A 4 -13.18 22.68 17.88
N SER A 5 -13.63 22.66 16.63
CA SER A 5 -14.75 21.84 16.17
C SER A 5 -14.48 20.36 16.44
N THR A 6 -15.40 19.74 17.16
CA THR A 6 -15.36 18.35 17.62
C THR A 6 -15.70 17.32 16.53
N ASN A 7 -15.13 16.12 16.71
CA ASN A 7 -15.52 14.81 16.17
C ASN A 7 -15.21 14.46 14.71
N SER A 8 -13.96 14.10 14.44
CA SER A 8 -13.70 12.84 13.72
C SER A 8 -13.23 11.84 14.76
N ARG A 9 -13.92 10.71 14.93
CA ARG A 9 -13.45 9.64 15.82
C ARG A 9 -12.10 9.18 15.27
N ASP A 10 -11.01 9.46 15.98
CA ASP A 10 -9.69 8.93 15.64
C ASP A 10 -9.81 7.42 15.43
N PHE A 11 -9.66 6.98 14.18
CA PHE A 11 -9.68 5.57 13.84
C PHE A 11 -8.27 5.05 14.05
N ILE A 12 -8.07 4.29 15.14
CA ILE A 12 -6.78 3.71 15.49
C ILE A 12 -6.85 2.21 15.22
N VAL A 13 -6.02 1.74 14.30
CA VAL A 13 -5.86 0.32 13.96
C VAL A 13 -4.86 -0.31 14.91
N ALA A 14 -5.19 -1.50 15.43
CA ALA A 14 -4.30 -2.31 16.26
C ALA A 14 -3.69 -1.52 17.43
N THR A 15 -4.49 -0.61 18.00
CA THR A 15 -4.14 0.33 19.09
C THR A 15 -2.87 1.17 18.86
N LYS A 16 -2.35 1.23 17.62
CA LYS A 16 -1.03 1.76 17.31
C LYS A 16 -1.00 2.72 16.11
N TYR A 17 -1.84 2.51 15.10
CA TYR A 17 -1.76 3.28 13.85
C TYR A 17 -3.00 4.16 13.72
N ARG A 18 -2.84 5.47 13.89
CA ARG A 18 -3.93 6.44 13.74
C ARG A 18 -4.06 6.83 12.27
N LEU A 19 -5.23 6.58 11.67
CA LEU A 19 -5.52 7.01 10.30
C LEU A 19 -5.53 8.55 10.20
N VAL A 20 -4.93 9.08 9.14
CA VAL A 20 -4.81 10.52 8.89
C VAL A 20 -5.71 10.93 7.73
N ARG A 21 -5.44 10.41 6.53
CA ARG A 21 -6.19 10.74 5.32
C ARG A 21 -6.16 9.59 4.33
N LYS A 22 -7.18 9.52 3.48
CA LYS A 22 -7.20 8.61 2.33
C LYS A 22 -6.15 9.06 1.31
N ILE A 23 -5.36 8.12 0.79
CA ILE A 23 -4.31 8.37 -0.21
C ILE A 23 -4.53 7.58 -1.50
N GLY A 24 -5.42 6.60 -1.49
CA GLY A 24 -5.77 5.84 -2.69
C GLY A 24 -7.07 5.06 -2.51
N SER A 25 -7.59 4.59 -3.63
CA SER A 25 -8.73 3.67 -3.69
C SER A 25 -8.54 2.73 -4.87
N GLY A 26 -8.84 1.46 -4.66
CA GLY A 26 -8.83 0.44 -5.70
C GLY A 26 -10.11 -0.39 -5.68
N SER A 27 -10.17 -1.38 -6.56
CA SER A 27 -11.34 -2.27 -6.69
C SER A 27 -11.66 -3.06 -5.42
N PHE A 28 -10.69 -3.25 -4.53
CA PHE A 28 -10.78 -4.13 -3.37
C PHE A 28 -10.73 -3.38 -2.03
N GLY A 29 -10.73 -2.04 -2.06
CA GLY A 29 -10.70 -1.25 -0.84
C GLY A 29 -9.96 0.06 -0.98
N ASP A 30 -9.82 0.72 0.16
CA ASP A 30 -9.22 2.04 0.28
C ASP A 30 -7.86 1.98 0.96
N ILE A 31 -6.97 2.90 0.61
CA ILE A 31 -5.65 3.04 1.20
C ILE A 31 -5.58 4.38 1.92
N TYR A 32 -5.10 4.35 3.17
CA TYR A 32 -4.97 5.50 4.04
C TYR A 32 -3.51 5.68 4.45
N LEU A 33 -3.10 6.94 4.58
CA LEU A 33 -1.94 7.32 5.37
C LEU A 33 -2.31 7.17 6.86
N ALA A 34 -1.45 6.52 7.63
CA ALA A 34 -1.56 6.47 9.08
C ALA A 34 -0.22 6.79 9.74
N ILE A 35 -0.29 7.23 10.99
CA ILE A 35 0.89 7.51 11.82
C ILE A 35 0.91 6.52 12.97
N ASN A 36 2.04 5.84 13.14
CA ASN A 36 2.33 5.06 14.33
C ASN A 36 2.49 6.02 15.52
N ILE A 37 1.56 5.95 16.47
CA ILE A 37 1.48 6.90 17.58
C ILE A 37 2.65 6.81 18.56
N SER A 38 3.41 5.71 18.53
CA SER A 38 4.54 5.49 19.45
C SER A 38 5.85 6.15 19.01
N ASN A 39 6.08 6.26 17.70
CA ASN A 39 7.36 6.70 17.13
C ASN A 39 7.22 7.75 16.01
N GLY A 40 5.99 8.12 15.62
CA GLY A 40 5.74 9.09 14.56
C GLY A 40 5.93 8.56 13.13
N GLU A 41 6.21 7.27 12.96
CA GLU A 41 6.43 6.66 11.65
C GLU A 41 5.15 6.68 10.79
N GLU A 42 5.29 7.15 9.55
CA GLU A 42 4.21 7.13 8.56
C GLU A 42 4.12 5.76 7.88
N VAL A 43 2.91 5.23 7.75
CA VAL A 43 2.62 3.91 7.17
C VAL A 43 1.42 3.97 6.24
N ALA A 44 1.33 3.02 5.31
CA ALA A 44 0.13 2.81 4.51
C ALA A 44 -0.78 1.77 5.18
N VAL A 45 -2.09 2.05 5.20
CA VAL A 45 -3.12 1.16 5.74
C VAL A 45 -4.14 0.88 4.66
N LYS A 46 -4.17 -0.37 4.19
CA LYS A 46 -5.17 -0.86 3.24
C LYS A 46 -6.35 -1.45 4.01
N MET A 47 -7.56 -1.00 3.68
CA MET A 47 -8.80 -1.41 4.34
C MET A 47 -9.78 -2.01 3.33
N GLU A 48 -10.23 -3.22 3.61
CA GLU A 48 -11.24 -3.95 2.84
C GLU A 48 -12.45 -4.19 3.74
N SER A 49 -13.67 -3.97 3.25
CA SER A 49 -14.87 -4.28 4.04
C SER A 49 -14.99 -5.79 4.24
N ASN A 50 -15.35 -6.21 5.45
CA ASN A 50 -15.67 -7.61 5.74
C ASN A 50 -16.89 -8.13 4.96
N LYS A 51 -17.69 -7.22 4.38
CA LYS A 51 -18.85 -7.53 3.53
C LYS A 51 -18.50 -7.49 2.04
N ALA A 52 -17.23 -7.34 1.67
CA ALA A 52 -16.80 -7.32 0.28
C ALA A 52 -17.22 -8.61 -0.44
N ARG A 53 -17.76 -8.48 -1.66
CA ARG A 53 -18.22 -9.63 -2.46
C ARG A 53 -17.10 -10.60 -2.81
N HIS A 54 -15.87 -10.09 -2.96
CA HIS A 54 -14.69 -10.88 -3.27
C HIS A 54 -13.54 -10.44 -2.36
N PRO A 55 -13.46 -10.94 -1.11
CA PRO A 55 -12.41 -10.55 -0.18
C PRO A 55 -11.05 -11.15 -0.61
N GLN A 56 -10.02 -10.32 -0.66
CA GLN A 56 -8.68 -10.69 -1.14
C GLN A 56 -7.57 -10.28 -0.18
N LEU A 57 -7.83 -9.38 0.77
CA LEU A 57 -6.79 -8.79 1.60
C LEU A 57 -6.05 -9.82 2.48
N LEU A 58 -6.75 -10.86 2.96
CA LEU A 58 -6.12 -11.98 3.67
C LEU A 58 -5.10 -12.71 2.78
N TYR A 59 -5.49 -13.02 1.55
CA TYR A 59 -4.61 -13.70 0.60
C TYR A 59 -3.40 -12.84 0.26
N GLU A 60 -3.63 -11.55 -0.03
CA GLU A 60 -2.57 -10.57 -0.26
C GLU A 60 -1.58 -10.50 0.92
N SER A 61 -2.08 -10.47 2.16
CA SER A 61 -1.21 -10.49 3.36
C SER A 61 -0.31 -11.73 3.43
N LYS A 62 -0.80 -12.90 3.00
CA LYS A 62 -0.03 -14.16 2.97
C LYS A 62 1.02 -14.12 1.86
N VAL A 63 0.67 -13.59 0.68
CA VAL A 63 1.61 -13.42 -0.43
C VAL A 63 2.74 -12.48 -0.01
N TYR A 64 2.44 -11.33 0.58
CA TYR A 64 3.48 -10.42 1.08
C TYR A 64 4.40 -11.09 2.10
N LYS A 65 3.88 -11.93 3.00
CA LYS A 65 4.70 -12.70 3.95
C LYS A 65 5.66 -13.67 3.26
N ILE A 66 5.24 -14.33 2.18
CA ILE A 66 6.09 -15.23 1.40
C ILE A 66 7.17 -14.45 0.63
N LEU A 67 6.82 -13.26 0.14
CA LEU A 67 7.73 -12.39 -0.63
C LEU A 67 8.70 -11.59 0.24
N GLN A 68 8.51 -11.51 1.57
CA GLN A 68 9.38 -10.76 2.49
C GLN A 68 10.87 -11.07 2.29
N GLY A 69 11.70 -10.05 2.46
CA GLY A 69 13.15 -10.10 2.21
C GLY A 69 13.56 -9.82 0.76
N GLY A 70 12.60 -9.71 -0.16
CA GLY A 70 12.86 -9.31 -1.55
C GLY A 70 13.10 -7.81 -1.68
N VAL A 71 14.09 -7.43 -2.49
CA VAL A 71 14.32 -6.01 -2.82
C VAL A 71 13.09 -5.45 -3.54
N GLY A 72 12.57 -4.32 -3.04
CA GLY A 72 11.37 -3.67 -3.58
C GLY A 72 10.05 -4.32 -3.16
N ILE A 73 10.06 -5.27 -2.21
CA ILE A 73 8.85 -5.79 -1.56
C ILE A 73 8.60 -5.02 -0.26
N PRO A 74 7.45 -4.34 -0.10
CA PRO A 74 7.07 -3.66 1.14
C PRO A 74 7.00 -4.59 2.35
N HIS A 75 7.40 -4.09 3.52
CA HIS A 75 7.27 -4.79 4.78
C HIS A 75 5.85 -4.68 5.32
N ILE A 76 5.29 -5.82 5.75
CA ILE A 76 4.02 -5.86 6.46
C ILE A 76 4.28 -5.71 7.96
N ARG A 77 3.66 -4.70 8.57
CA ARG A 77 3.71 -4.47 10.02
C ARG A 77 2.62 -5.22 10.75
N TRP A 78 1.43 -5.32 10.16
CA TRP A 78 0.29 -5.94 10.80
C TRP A 78 -0.80 -6.32 9.80
N TYR A 79 -1.53 -7.40 10.09
CA TYR A 79 -2.77 -7.75 9.43
C TYR A 79 -3.77 -8.23 10.49
N GLY A 80 -5.03 -7.82 10.35
CA GLY A 80 -6.12 -8.31 11.18
C GLY A 80 -7.44 -7.63 10.86
N SER A 81 -8.46 -7.93 11.66
CA SER A 81 -9.79 -7.31 11.50
C SER A 81 -9.97 -6.23 12.55
N GLU A 82 -10.44 -5.06 12.14
CA GLU A 82 -10.74 -3.91 12.99
C GLU A 82 -12.14 -3.39 12.63
N ARG A 83 -13.07 -3.48 13.59
CA ARG A 83 -14.51 -3.21 13.37
C ARG A 83 -15.06 -4.03 12.18
N GLU A 84 -15.61 -3.37 11.16
CA GLU A 84 -16.18 -4.01 9.96
C GLU A 84 -15.18 -4.16 8.80
N TYR A 85 -13.88 -4.05 9.06
CA TYR A 85 -12.84 -4.08 8.02
C TYR A 85 -11.76 -5.11 8.31
N ASN A 86 -11.26 -5.72 7.25
CA ASN A 86 -9.95 -6.35 7.21
C ASN A 86 -8.94 -5.26 6.90
N VAL A 87 -7.81 -5.28 7.59
CA VAL A 87 -6.85 -4.19 7.55
C VAL A 87 -5.44 -4.76 7.44
N LEU A 88 -4.66 -4.18 6.52
CA LEU A 88 -3.26 -4.49 6.28
C LEU A 88 -2.43 -3.21 6.45
N VAL A 89 -1.46 -3.25 7.36
CA VAL A 89 -0.52 -2.14 7.62
C VAL A 89 0.83 -2.48 7.01
N MET A 90 1.35 -1.60 6.18
CA MET A 90 2.58 -1.81 5.41
C MET A 90 3.39 -0.53 5.22
N ASP A 91 4.59 -0.64 4.63
CA ASP A 91 5.42 0.52 4.29
C ASP A 91 4.60 1.54 3.48
N LEU A 92 4.73 2.82 3.83
CA LEU A 92 4.28 3.90 2.97
C LEU A 92 5.29 4.06 1.83
N LEU A 93 4.81 4.02 0.58
CA LEU A 93 5.63 4.20 -0.60
C LEU A 93 5.44 5.59 -1.22
N GLY A 94 6.35 5.93 -2.13
CA GLY A 94 6.26 7.14 -2.96
C GLY A 94 5.19 7.06 -4.07
N PRO A 95 5.18 8.04 -4.97
CA PRO A 95 4.24 8.09 -6.10
C PRO A 95 4.43 6.89 -7.06
N SER A 96 3.35 6.55 -7.77
CA SER A 96 3.38 5.52 -8.82
C SER A 96 4.17 5.98 -10.05
N LEU A 97 4.47 5.05 -10.97
CA LEU A 97 5.10 5.42 -12.24
C LEU A 97 4.15 6.25 -13.11
N GLU A 98 2.84 6.03 -13.04
CA GLU A 98 1.83 6.86 -13.73
C GLU A 98 1.85 8.30 -13.19
N ASP A 99 1.93 8.48 -11.88
CA ASP A 99 2.05 9.81 -11.26
C ASP A 99 3.32 10.53 -11.74
N LEU A 100 4.46 9.84 -11.73
CA LEU A 100 5.73 10.38 -12.21
C LEU A 100 5.73 10.64 -13.72
N PHE A 101 5.04 9.80 -14.49
CA PHE A 101 4.91 9.97 -15.93
C PHE A 101 4.10 11.23 -16.26
N ASN A 102 2.99 11.43 -15.55
CA ASN A 102 2.18 12.64 -15.67
C ASN A 102 2.95 13.89 -15.20
N PHE A 103 3.72 13.79 -14.11
CA PHE A 103 4.63 14.86 -13.67
C PHE A 103 5.64 15.25 -14.77
N CYS A 104 6.18 14.28 -15.50
CA CYS A 104 7.07 14.51 -16.63
C CYS A 104 6.33 14.84 -17.94
N SER A 105 5.12 15.40 -17.87
CA SER A 105 4.30 15.76 -19.05
C SER A 105 4.10 14.58 -20.01
N ARG A 106 3.90 13.38 -19.44
CA ARG A 106 3.64 12.13 -20.16
C ARG A 106 4.78 11.75 -21.11
N ARG A 107 6.02 12.02 -20.70
CA ARG A 107 7.21 11.62 -21.44
C ARG A 107 8.37 11.30 -20.51
N PHE A 108 8.87 10.07 -20.62
CA PHE A 108 10.17 9.71 -20.06
C PHE A 108 11.25 9.72 -21.13
N THR A 109 12.49 10.00 -20.71
CA THR A 109 13.65 9.84 -21.58
C THR A 109 13.98 8.36 -21.74
N MET A 110 14.69 7.98 -22.82
CA MET A 110 15.14 6.60 -23.01
C MET A 110 15.99 6.11 -21.83
N LYS A 111 16.86 6.97 -21.28
CA LYS A 111 17.65 6.66 -20.08
C LYS A 111 16.76 6.26 -18.90
N THR A 112 15.71 7.05 -18.62
CA THR A 112 14.75 6.75 -17.54
C THR A 112 14.03 5.43 -17.79
N VAL A 113 13.55 5.19 -19.01
CA VAL A 113 12.84 3.95 -19.38
C VAL A 113 13.73 2.72 -19.15
N LEU A 114 14.98 2.75 -19.60
CA LEU A 114 15.91 1.63 -19.45
C LEU A 114 16.26 1.36 -17.98
N MET A 115 16.47 2.40 -17.18
CA MET A 115 16.71 2.26 -15.74
C MET A 115 15.50 1.68 -14.98
N LEU A 116 14.28 2.04 -15.40
CA LEU A 116 13.06 1.45 -14.85
C LEU A 116 12.90 -0.01 -15.30
N ALA A 117 13.17 -0.31 -16.57
CA ALA A 117 13.04 -1.66 -17.12
C ALA A 117 13.93 -2.67 -16.38
N ASP A 118 15.19 -2.31 -16.13
CA ASP A 118 16.14 -3.12 -15.36
C ASP A 118 15.57 -3.50 -13.97
N GLN A 119 15.07 -2.51 -13.24
CA GLN A 119 14.46 -2.77 -11.93
C GLN A 119 13.16 -3.57 -12.02
N MET A 120 12.25 -3.24 -12.94
CA MET A 120 10.95 -3.90 -13.09
C MET A 120 11.10 -5.39 -13.39
N ILE A 121 12.04 -5.75 -14.28
CA ILE A 121 12.35 -7.15 -14.58
C ILE A 121 12.81 -7.88 -13.32
N GLY A 122 13.73 -7.30 -12.54
CA GLY A 122 14.18 -7.90 -11.29
C GLY A 122 13.07 -8.09 -10.25
N ARG A 123 12.08 -7.18 -10.18
CA ARG A 123 10.91 -7.37 -9.29
C ARG A 123 10.03 -8.54 -9.75
N ILE A 124 9.78 -8.65 -11.04
CA ILE A 124 8.94 -9.72 -11.61
C ILE A 124 9.64 -11.08 -11.45
N GLU A 125 10.93 -11.15 -11.76
CA GLU A 125 11.75 -12.35 -11.58
C GLU A 125 11.69 -12.84 -10.14
N TYR A 126 11.85 -11.95 -9.16
CA TYR A 126 11.78 -12.32 -7.75
C TYR A 126 10.42 -12.93 -7.36
N VAL A 127 9.31 -12.37 -7.86
CA VAL A 127 7.96 -12.93 -7.66
C VAL A 127 7.86 -14.33 -8.28
N HIS A 128 8.41 -14.53 -9.48
CA HIS A 128 8.41 -15.81 -10.17
C HIS A 128 9.23 -16.88 -9.44
N VAL A 129 10.40 -16.54 -8.90
CA VAL A 129 11.24 -17.44 -8.08
C VAL A 129 10.51 -17.92 -6.81
N LYS A 130 9.52 -17.16 -6.35
CA LYS A 130 8.64 -17.55 -5.22
C LYS A 130 7.41 -18.35 -5.65
N ASN A 131 7.35 -18.80 -6.90
CA ASN A 131 6.26 -19.58 -7.51
C ASN A 131 4.92 -18.82 -7.63
N PHE A 132 4.98 -17.50 -7.79
CA PHE A 132 3.81 -16.66 -8.07
C PHE A 132 3.92 -16.01 -9.44
N ILE A 133 2.77 -15.74 -10.07
CA ILE A 133 2.66 -14.87 -11.24
C ILE A 133 1.84 -13.66 -10.80
N HIS A 134 2.33 -12.45 -11.03
CA HIS A 134 1.66 -11.22 -10.56
C HIS A 134 0.29 -11.01 -11.22
N ARG A 135 0.18 -11.32 -12.52
CA ARG A 135 -1.03 -11.23 -13.38
C ARG A 135 -1.63 -9.84 -13.62
N ASP A 136 -1.18 -8.81 -12.90
CA ASP A 136 -1.70 -7.44 -13.05
C ASP A 136 -0.55 -6.41 -13.10
N ILE A 137 0.40 -6.59 -14.04
CA ILE A 137 1.53 -5.67 -14.20
C ILE A 137 1.04 -4.41 -14.91
N LYS A 138 1.17 -3.26 -14.25
CA LYS A 138 0.67 -1.95 -14.69
C LYS A 138 1.49 -0.82 -14.04
N VAL A 139 1.34 0.40 -14.54
CA VAL A 139 2.12 1.58 -14.11
C VAL A 139 1.54 2.33 -12.91
N HIS A 140 0.36 1.92 -12.41
CA HIS A 140 -0.40 2.55 -11.33
C HIS A 140 -0.50 1.71 -10.06
#